data_AF-A0A2M7V5W9-F1
#
_entry.id   AF-A0A2M7V5W9-F1
#
_cell.length_a   1.000
_cell.length_b   1.000
_cell.length_c   1.000
_cell.angle_alpha   90.00
_cell.angle_beta   90.00
_cell.angle_gamma   90.00
#
_symmetry.space_group_name_H-M   'P 1'
#
loop_
_entity.id
_entity.type
_entity.pdbx_description
1 polymer ?
#
loop_
_entity_poly.entity_id
_entity_poly.type
_entity_poly.pdbx_seq_one_letter_code
_entity_poly.pdbx_strand_id
1 'polypeptide(L)'
;MSEKKSLLEMLPKGQIFMLGAVVSFFAITSIGFFVLLSQQVASPDTIEPVVARGDAQQGVPSAVVPPSDTNIVLTPVTDADWYKGKKDADITIVEFSDTECPFCKRFHDTMNQVIATYGDSVKWVYRHAPLDSL
;
A
#
# COMPACT_ATOMS: atom_id res chain seq x y z
N MET A 1 -23.48 29.08 50.04
CA MET A 1 -23.28 27.61 49.97
C MET A 1 -24.18 27.08 48.87
N SER A 2 -23.66 26.87 47.66
CA SER A 2 -24.40 26.27 46.55
C SER A 2 -23.93 24.82 46.45
N GLU A 3 -24.72 23.91 47.02
CA GLU A 3 -24.48 22.47 46.95
C GLU A 3 -24.50 22.06 45.48
N LYS A 4 -23.35 21.61 44.97
CA LYS A 4 -23.28 20.85 43.73
C LYS A 4 -23.92 19.50 44.00
N LYS A 5 -25.25 19.39 43.88
CA LYS A 5 -25.92 18.10 43.81
C LYS A 5 -25.31 17.37 42.62
N SER A 6 -24.57 16.30 42.92
CA SER A 6 -23.90 15.48 41.92
C SER A 6 -24.90 15.10 40.84
N LEU A 7 -24.53 15.38 39.59
CA LEU A 7 -25.32 15.12 38.38
C LEU A 7 -25.80 13.66 38.30
N LEU A 8 -25.12 12.75 39.02
CA LEU A 8 -25.43 11.33 39.15
C LEU A 8 -26.68 11.00 39.98
N GLU A 9 -27.16 11.92 40.83
CA GLU A 9 -28.34 11.73 41.68
C GLU A 9 -29.66 12.07 40.96
N MET A 10 -29.60 12.75 39.80
CA MET A 10 -30.78 13.19 39.05
C MET A 10 -31.15 12.26 37.87
N LEU A 11 -30.41 11.16 37.65
CA LEU A 11 -30.65 10.24 36.55
C LEU A 11 -31.29 8.92 37.04
N PRO A 12 -32.30 8.38 36.35
CA PRO A 12 -32.94 7.12 36.72
C PRO A 12 -31.91 5.98 36.64
N LYS A 13 -31.99 5.04 37.59
CA LYS A 13 -31.00 3.95 37.80
C LYS A 13 -30.66 3.15 36.52
N GLY A 14 -31.60 3.03 35.58
CA GLY A 14 -31.37 2.39 34.27
C GLY A 14 -30.51 3.20 33.29
N GLN A 15 -30.57 4.54 33.33
CA GLN A 15 -29.71 5.40 32.50
C GLN A 15 -28.28 5.46 33.01
N ILE A 16 -28.03 5.27 34.31
CA ILE A 16 -26.68 5.24 34.88
C ILE A 16 -25.88 4.04 34.37
N PHE A 17 -26.52 2.87 34.28
CA PHE A 17 -25.90 1.67 33.73
C PHE A 17 -25.58 1.83 32.24
N MET A 18 -26.50 2.40 31.46
CA MET A 18 -26.30 2.66 30.04
C MET A 18 -25.22 3.72 29.78
N LEU A 19 -25.18 4.81 30.57
CA LEU A 19 -24.14 5.83 30.45
C LEU A 19 -22.77 5.25 30.79
N GLY A 20 -22.69 4.39 31.82
CA GLY A 20 -21.46 3.69 32.20
C GLY A 20 -20.95 2.75 31.11
N ALA A 21 -21.86 1.97 30.50
CA ALA A 21 -21.51 1.05 29.41
C ALA A 21 -21.07 1.80 28.13
N VAL A 22 -21.72 2.93 27.81
CA VAL A 22 -21.36 3.75 26.66
C VAL A 22 -20.00 4.42 26.89
N VAL A 23 -19.78 5.01 28.07
CA VAL A 23 -18.49 5.66 28.40
C VAL A 23 -17.34 4.64 28.43
N SER A 24 -17.55 3.43 28.96
CA SER A 24 -16.53 2.38 28.95
C SER A 24 -16.22 1.89 27.53
N PHE A 25 -17.24 1.73 26.69
CA PHE A 25 -17.07 1.33 25.30
C PHE A 25 -16.29 2.38 24.50
N PHE A 26 -16.62 3.67 24.65
CA PHE A 26 -15.88 4.76 23.99
C PHE A 26 -14.44 4.90 24.50
N ALA A 27 -14.20 4.66 25.79
CA ALA A 27 -12.84 4.67 26.33
C ALA A 27 -12.00 3.50 25.80
N ILE A 28 -12.55 2.27 25.80
CA ILE A 28 -11.85 1.08 25.31
C ILE A 28 -11.56 1.17 23.81
N THR A 29 -12.53 1.63 23.01
CA THR A 29 -12.36 1.79 21.57
C THR A 29 -11.34 2.88 21.23
N SER A 30 -11.34 4.00 21.96
CA SER A 30 -10.35 5.08 21.75
C SER A 30 -8.93 4.62 22.13
N ILE A 31 -8.76 3.92 23.26
CA ILE A 31 -7.46 3.39 23.69
C ILE A 31 -6.98 2.32 22.70
N GLY A 32 -7.85 1.39 22.30
CA GLY A 32 -7.51 0.34 21.33
C GLY A 32 -7.13 0.91 19.95
N PHE A 33 -7.87 1.92 19.47
CA PHE A 33 -7.56 2.60 18.21
C PHE A 33 -6.19 3.29 18.27
N PHE A 34 -5.86 4.01 19.35
CA PHE A 34 -4.55 4.64 19.50
C PHE A 34 -3.41 3.62 19.62
N VAL A 35 -3.61 2.51 20.34
CA VAL A 35 -2.59 1.43 20.44
C VAL A 35 -2.33 0.78 19.07
N LEU A 36 -3.39 0.45 18.32
CA LEU A 36 -3.26 -0.10 16.97
C LEU A 36 -2.64 0.91 16.00
N LEU A 37 -3.04 2.19 16.08
CA LEU A 37 -2.48 3.26 15.25
C LEU A 37 -0.99 3.47 15.56
N SER A 38 -0.56 3.39 16.82
CA SER A 38 0.86 3.45 17.19
C SER A 38 1.67 2.29 16.61
N GLN A 39 1.11 1.08 16.47
CA GLN A 39 1.82 -0.03 15.82
C GLN A 39 1.94 0.16 14.30
N GLN A 40 1.00 0.85 13.65
CA GLN A 40 1.08 1.15 12.22
C GLN A 40 2.01 2.34 11.91
N VAL A 41 2.15 3.32 12.83
CA VAL A 41 2.98 4.52 12.64
C VAL A 41 4.42 4.32 13.13
N ALA A 42 4.66 3.39 14.05
CA ALA A 42 6.01 2.99 14.44
C ALA A 42 6.61 1.97 13.45
N SER A 43 6.82 2.41 12.20
CA SER A 43 8.03 2.01 11.48
C SER A 43 9.05 3.12 11.76
N PRO A 44 9.81 3.09 12.88
CA PRO A 44 10.98 3.92 12.97
C PRO A 44 11.95 3.39 11.93
N ASP A 45 12.01 4.05 10.77
CA ASP A 45 13.16 4.04 9.89
C ASP A 45 14.35 4.56 10.72
N THR A 46 14.90 3.66 11.52
CA THR A 46 16.18 3.88 12.17
C THR A 46 17.17 3.77 11.02
N ILE A 47 17.51 4.92 10.45
CA ILE A 47 18.67 5.06 9.58
C ILE A 47 19.88 4.78 10.49
N GLU A 48 20.22 3.50 10.63
CA GLU A 48 21.56 3.13 11.04
C GLU A 48 22.54 3.71 10.01
N PRO A 49 23.64 4.34 10.44
CA PRO A 49 24.65 4.78 9.51
C PRO A 49 25.21 3.52 8.85
N VAL A 50 25.02 3.39 7.53
CA VAL A 50 25.66 2.36 6.72
C VAL A 50 27.18 2.64 6.78
N VAL A 51 27.84 2.04 7.76
CA VAL A 51 29.29 1.97 7.79
C VAL A 51 29.64 0.97 6.71
N ALA A 52 30.23 1.48 5.62
CA ALA A 52 30.72 0.68 4.51
C ALA A 52 31.70 -0.38 5.00
N ARG A 53 31.20 -1.60 5.25
CA ARG A 53 31.99 -2.80 5.36
C ARG A 53 31.74 -3.61 4.12
N GLY A 54 32.69 -3.53 3.20
CA GLY A 54 32.72 -4.39 2.03
C GLY A 54 32.88 -5.83 2.49
N ASP A 55 31.78 -6.58 2.47
CA ASP A 55 31.79 -8.03 2.39
C ASP A 55 30.97 -8.42 1.17
N ALA A 56 31.70 -8.85 0.16
CA ALA A 56 31.17 -9.36 -1.09
C ALA A 56 30.38 -10.66 -0.86
N GLN A 57 29.37 -10.84 -1.71
CA GLN A 57 28.63 -12.08 -1.95
C GLN A 57 27.63 -12.52 -0.87
N GLN A 58 26.43 -11.94 -0.91
CA GLN A 58 25.22 -12.76 -0.87
C GLN A 58 24.78 -12.97 -2.30
N GLY A 59 24.89 -14.22 -2.76
CA GLY A 59 24.65 -14.60 -4.15
C GLY A 59 23.24 -14.22 -4.59
N VAL A 60 23.15 -13.21 -5.45
CA VAL A 60 22.11 -13.17 -6.47
C VAL A 60 22.23 -14.52 -7.17
N PRO A 61 21.19 -15.39 -7.17
CA PRO A 61 21.19 -16.54 -8.07
C PRO A 61 21.56 -15.97 -9.43
N SER A 62 22.60 -16.52 -10.08
CA SER A 62 22.95 -16.09 -11.44
C SER A 62 21.64 -15.97 -12.19
N ALA A 63 21.24 -14.74 -12.50
CA ALA A 63 20.15 -14.52 -13.40
C ALA A 63 20.53 -15.37 -14.60
N VAL A 64 19.73 -16.39 -14.90
CA VAL A 64 19.82 -17.07 -16.18
C VAL A 64 19.65 -15.93 -17.17
N VAL A 65 20.76 -15.43 -17.72
CA VAL A 65 20.73 -14.40 -18.74
C VAL A 65 20.02 -15.11 -19.88
N PRO A 66 18.75 -14.78 -20.17
CA PRO A 66 18.08 -15.41 -21.29
C PRO A 66 18.91 -15.13 -22.53
N PRO A 67 18.99 -16.06 -23.49
CA PRO A 67 19.75 -15.84 -24.71
C PRO A 67 19.33 -14.52 -25.35
N SER A 68 20.28 -13.59 -25.45
CA SER A 68 20.09 -12.21 -25.94
C SER A 68 19.64 -12.12 -27.40
N ASP A 69 19.50 -13.24 -28.10
CA ASP A 69 19.07 -13.33 -29.50
C ASP A 69 17.56 -13.59 -29.65
N THR A 70 16.79 -13.54 -28.55
CA THR A 70 15.34 -13.70 -28.61
C THR A 70 14.70 -12.41 -29.15
N ASN A 71 14.27 -12.42 -30.41
CA ASN A 71 13.37 -11.40 -30.93
C ASN A 71 12.08 -11.43 -30.09
N ILE A 72 11.90 -10.45 -29.20
CA ILE A 72 10.68 -10.31 -28.40
C ILE A 72 9.56 -9.85 -29.34
N VAL A 73 8.68 -10.76 -29.72
CA VAL A 73 7.48 -10.44 -30.50
C VAL A 73 6.37 -10.04 -29.52
N LEU A 74 6.07 -8.75 -29.46
CA LEU A 74 4.96 -8.22 -28.66
C LEU A 74 3.72 -8.08 -29.54
N THR A 75 2.57 -8.57 -29.05
CA THR A 75 1.27 -8.27 -29.65
C THR A 75 1.07 -6.74 -29.64
N PRO A 76 0.68 -6.12 -30.78
CA PRO A 76 0.48 -4.68 -30.84
C PRO A 76 -0.46 -4.18 -29.74
N VAL A 77 -0.20 -2.97 -29.24
CA VAL A 77 -1.14 -2.28 -28.35
C VAL A 77 -2.31 -1.78 -29.19
N THR A 78 -3.52 -2.04 -28.74
CA THR A 78 -4.77 -1.67 -29.41
C THR A 78 -5.66 -0.84 -28.48
N ASP A 79 -6.75 -0.31 -29.01
CA ASP A 79 -7.76 0.40 -28.22
C ASP A 79 -8.56 -0.52 -27.27
N ALA A 80 -8.42 -1.84 -27.41
CA ALA A 80 -9.03 -2.80 -26.50
C ALA A 80 -8.19 -3.06 -25.23
N ASP A 81 -6.91 -2.69 -25.23
CA ASP A 81 -6.06 -2.83 -24.05
C ASP A 81 -6.47 -1.86 -22.94
N TRP A 82 -6.40 -2.31 -21.68
CA TRP A 82 -6.59 -1.42 -20.54
C TRP A 82 -5.35 -0.57 -20.31
N TYR A 83 -5.53 0.75 -20.27
CA TYR A 83 -4.43 1.66 -20.02
C TYR A 83 -4.80 2.86 -19.15
N LYS A 84 -3.78 3.45 -18.55
CA LYS A 84 -3.83 4.72 -17.82
C LYS A 84 -2.94 5.75 -18.52
N GLY A 85 -3.38 7.00 -18.55
CA GLY A 85 -2.68 8.09 -19.24
C GLY A 85 -3.31 8.43 -20.60
N LYS A 86 -2.60 9.21 -21.42
CA LYS A 86 -3.10 9.70 -22.71
C LYS A 86 -3.04 8.61 -23.79
N LYS A 87 -4.07 8.53 -24.64
CA LYS A 87 -4.15 7.52 -25.71
C LYS A 87 -2.97 7.57 -26.69
N ASP A 88 -2.57 8.79 -27.04
CA ASP A 88 -1.51 9.12 -28.01
C ASP A 88 -0.26 9.69 -27.31
N ALA A 89 0.09 9.12 -26.16
CA ALA A 89 1.29 9.50 -25.42
C ALA A 89 2.58 9.13 -26.20
N ASP A 90 3.63 9.95 -26.06
CA ASP A 90 4.92 9.72 -26.73
C ASP A 90 5.59 8.42 -26.30
N ILE A 91 5.35 7.99 -25.06
CA ILE A 91 5.91 6.76 -24.48
C ILE A 91 4.77 5.83 -24.08
N THR A 92 4.83 4.58 -24.54
CA THR A 92 3.93 3.51 -24.09
C THR A 92 4.71 2.46 -23.31
N ILE A 93 4.28 2.20 -22.07
CA ILE A 93 4.83 1.16 -21.20
C ILE A 93 3.81 0.02 -21.17
N VAL A 94 4.21 -1.17 -21.62
CA VAL A 94 3.39 -2.38 -21.51
C VAL A 94 3.90 -3.20 -20.33
N GLU A 95 3.10 -3.30 -19.28
CA GLU A 95 3.40 -4.08 -18.09
C GLU A 95 2.64 -5.42 -18.14
N PHE A 96 3.38 -6.52 -18.06
CA PHE A 96 2.83 -7.85 -17.82
C PHE A 96 2.90 -8.15 -16.33
N SER A 97 1.76 -8.36 -15.69
CA SER A 97 1.68 -8.37 -14.23
C SER A 97 0.50 -9.20 -13.71
N ASP A 98 0.60 -9.60 -12.45
CA ASP A 98 -0.40 -10.43 -11.76
C ASP A 98 -0.81 -9.73 -10.47
N THR A 99 -2.12 -9.68 -10.20
CA THR A 99 -2.67 -9.10 -8.97
C THR A 99 -2.31 -9.91 -7.73
N GLU A 100 -2.02 -11.20 -7.88
CA GLU A 100 -1.63 -12.09 -6.78
C GLU A 100 -0.11 -12.06 -6.51
N CYS A 101 0.69 -11.43 -7.37
CA CYS A 101 2.13 -11.38 -7.21
C CYS A 101 2.56 -10.28 -6.20
N PRO A 102 3.23 -10.62 -5.08
CA PRO A 102 3.63 -9.64 -4.06
C PRO A 102 4.69 -8.64 -4.56
N PHE A 103 5.48 -9.01 -5.58
CA PHE A 103 6.43 -8.10 -6.22
C PHE A 103 5.72 -7.12 -7.17
N CYS A 104 4.77 -7.61 -7.97
CA CYS A 104 3.92 -6.78 -8.83
C CYS A 104 3.15 -5.74 -8.01
N LYS A 105 2.61 -6.14 -6.86
CA LYS A 105 1.94 -5.21 -5.94
C LYS A 105 2.86 -4.05 -5.50
N ARG A 106 4.12 -4.33 -5.17
CA ARG A 106 5.10 -3.28 -4.81
C ARG A 106 5.48 -2.41 -6.00
N PHE A 107 5.64 -3.02 -7.18
CA PHE A 107 5.96 -2.29 -8.41
C PHE A 107 4.82 -1.37 -8.89
N HIS A 108 3.56 -1.73 -8.60
CA HIS A 108 2.39 -0.92 -8.94
C HIS A 108 2.50 0.53 -8.42
N ASP A 109 3.09 0.73 -7.24
CA ASP A 109 3.31 2.07 -6.69
C ASP A 109 4.31 2.89 -7.51
N THR A 110 5.34 2.25 -8.07
CA THR A 110 6.28 2.88 -9.00
C THR A 110 5.57 3.32 -10.28
N MET A 111 4.71 2.50 -10.86
CA MET A 111 3.95 2.88 -12.06
C MET A 111 2.95 4.00 -11.81
N ASN A 112 2.33 4.03 -10.62
CA ASN A 112 1.51 5.16 -10.22
C ASN A 112 2.31 6.46 -10.09
N GLN A 113 3.54 6.40 -9.56
CA GLN A 113 4.43 7.55 -9.53
C GLN A 113 4.80 8.02 -10.94
N VAL A 114 5.14 7.10 -11.86
CA VAL A 114 5.43 7.43 -13.27
C VAL A 114 4.27 8.19 -13.91
N ILE A 115 3.03 7.67 -13.79
CA ILE A 115 1.87 8.36 -14.36
C ILE A 115 1.63 9.71 -13.69
N ALA A 116 1.83 9.82 -12.37
CA ALA A 116 1.68 11.08 -11.65
C ALA A 116 2.73 12.13 -12.07
N THR A 117 3.98 11.71 -12.32
CA THR A 117 5.09 12.60 -12.66
C THR A 117 5.04 13.05 -14.12
N TYR A 118 4.73 12.14 -15.05
CA TYR A 118 4.83 12.39 -16.49
C TYR A 118 3.49 12.66 -17.18
N GLY A 119 2.36 12.37 -16.50
CA GLY A 119 1.02 12.69 -16.98
C GLY A 119 0.76 12.21 -18.40
N ASP A 120 0.44 13.16 -19.29
CA ASP A 120 0.05 12.92 -20.67
C ASP A 120 1.19 12.40 -21.58
N SER A 121 2.45 12.44 -21.12
CA SER A 121 3.59 11.91 -21.87
C SER A 121 3.71 10.39 -21.83
N VAL A 122 2.99 9.72 -20.91
CA VAL A 122 3.07 8.27 -20.72
C VAL A 122 1.70 7.61 -20.82
N LYS A 123 1.64 6.52 -21.59
CA LYS A 123 0.54 5.56 -21.62
C LYS A 123 1.01 4.26 -20.97
N TRP A 124 0.42 3.90 -19.84
CA TRP A 124 0.69 2.64 -19.16
C TRP A 124 -0.39 1.63 -19.49
N VAL A 125 -0.03 0.60 -20.24
CA VAL A 125 -0.88 -0.54 -20.61
C VAL A 125 -0.62 -1.68 -19.63
N TYR A 126 -1.67 -2.23 -19.04
CA TYR A 126 -1.60 -3.40 -18.16
C TYR A 126 -2.10 -4.64 -18.90
N ARG A 127 -1.30 -5.71 -18.89
CA ARG A 127 -1.67 -7.03 -19.41
C ARG A 127 -1.52 -8.07 -18.31
N HIS A 128 -2.60 -8.80 -18.04
CA HIS A 128 -2.59 -9.83 -17.01
C HIS A 128 -1.71 -11.01 -17.45
N ALA A 129 -0.75 -11.37 -16.60
CA ALA A 129 0.17 -12.48 -16.80
C ALA A 129 0.14 -13.38 -15.54
N PRO A 130 -0.81 -14.32 -15.46
CA PRO A 130 -1.00 -15.17 -14.29
C PRO A 130 0.27 -15.95 -13.95
N LEU A 131 0.54 -16.12 -12.65
CA LEU A 131 1.55 -17.04 -12.17
C LEU A 131 1.02 -18.49 -12.18
N ASP A 132 1.77 -19.40 -12.78
CA ASP A 132 1.41 -20.84 -12.78
C ASP A 132 1.57 -21.48 -11.39
N SER A 133 2.50 -20.98 -10.59
CA SER A 133 2.76 -21.40 -9.21
C SER A 133 3.59 -20.36 -8.46
N LEU A 134 3.36 -20.21 -7.15
CA LEU A 134 4.17 -19.40 -6.22
C LEU A 134 5.12 -20.29 -5.40
#